data_AF-A0A453C3F5-F1
#
_entry.id   AF-A0A453C3F5-F1
#
_cell.length_a   1.000
_cell.length_b   1.000
_cell.length_c   1.000
_cell.angle_alpha   90.00
_cell.angle_beta   90.00
_cell.angle_gamma   90.00
#
_symmetry.space_group_name_H-M   'P 1'
#
loop_
_entity.id
_entity.type
_entity.pdbx_description
1 polymer ?
#
loop_
_entity_poly.entity_id
_entity_poly.type
_entity_poly.pdbx_seq_one_letter_code
_entity_poly.pdbx_strand_id
1 'polypeptide(L)'
;MSLSDMLDPLDNLLQCQGLMTDQLGNSARCPCKHVKYSPYLIELALYFPCFRLRNELKSGIQYWSLERKLCQALSRNDKISIEDVMEAIHLKSFDYRVLNLMMYRLTGQQVNDLHMEFLSVSEFLVEICDDL
;
A
#
# COMPACT_ATOMS: atom_id res chain seq x y z
N MET A 1 16.36 -4.43 -19.58
CA MET A 1 15.16 -4.52 -18.73
C MET A 1 14.02 -3.92 -19.51
N SER A 2 12.99 -4.69 -19.81
CA SER A 2 11.88 -4.21 -20.65
C SER A 2 10.77 -3.61 -19.77
N LEU A 3 9.96 -2.74 -20.36
CA LEU A 3 8.79 -2.15 -19.69
C LEU A 3 7.79 -3.22 -19.22
N SER A 4 7.63 -4.33 -19.96
CA SER A 4 6.69 -5.39 -19.60
C SER A 4 7.05 -6.08 -18.29
N ASP A 5 8.35 -6.25 -18.01
CA ASP A 5 8.84 -6.89 -16.78
C ASP A 5 8.51 -6.08 -15.52
N MET A 6 8.20 -4.79 -15.66
CA MET A 6 7.79 -3.89 -14.56
C MET A 6 6.27 -3.71 -14.45
N LEU A 7 5.52 -4.02 -15.51
CA LEU A 7 4.07 -3.82 -15.57
C LEU A 7 3.30 -5.00 -14.96
N ASP A 8 3.73 -6.24 -15.19
CA ASP A 8 3.06 -7.41 -14.62
C ASP A 8 2.96 -7.37 -13.08
N PRO A 9 4.02 -6.99 -12.34
CA PRO A 9 3.93 -6.88 -10.89
C PRO A 9 3.09 -5.69 -10.42
N LEU A 10 3.02 -4.62 -11.22
CA LEU A 10 2.23 -3.43 -10.93
C LEU A 10 0.73 -3.69 -11.12
N ASP A 11 0.34 -4.39 -12.19
CA ASP A 11 -1.06 -4.80 -12.42
C ASP A 11 -1.56 -5.71 -11.29
N ASN A 12 -0.71 -6.62 -10.80
CA ASN A 12 -1.05 -7.45 -9.65
C ASN A 12 -1.17 -6.64 -8.35
N LEU A 13 -0.35 -5.60 -8.16
CA LEU A 13 -0.45 -4.67 -7.02
C LEU A 13 -1.78 -3.89 -7.07
N LEU A 14 -2.11 -3.33 -8.23
CA LEU A 14 -3.34 -2.57 -8.48
C LEU A 14 -4.59 -3.46 -8.32
N GLN A 15 -4.56 -4.71 -8.80
CA GLN A 15 -5.64 -5.67 -8.56
C GLN A 15 -5.83 -6.01 -7.08
N CYS A 16 -4.73 -6.10 -6.31
CA CYS A 16 -4.81 -6.31 -4.87
C CYS A 16 -5.39 -5.09 -4.14
N GLN A 17 -5.15 -3.87 -4.61
CA GLN A 17 -5.78 -2.64 -4.08
C GLN A 17 -7.29 -2.59 -4.37
N GLY A 18 -7.70 -2.92 -5.60
CA GLY A 18 -9.13 -2.89 -5.99
C GLY A 18 -10.00 -3.86 -5.18
N LEU A 19 -9.42 -4.93 -4.61
CA LEU A 19 -10.12 -5.85 -3.72
C LEU A 19 -10.39 -5.27 -2.31
N MET A 20 -9.77 -4.15 -1.94
CA MET A 20 -9.84 -3.58 -0.58
C MET A 20 -10.78 -2.36 -0.47
N THR A 21 -10.95 -1.59 -1.54
CA THR A 21 -11.90 -0.45 -1.56
C THR A 21 -13.37 -0.91 -1.58
N ASP A 22 -13.67 -2.11 -2.08
CA ASP A 22 -15.06 -2.58 -2.31
C ASP A 22 -15.77 -3.22 -1.10
N GLN A 23 -15.15 -3.31 0.10
CA GLN A 23 -15.65 -4.18 1.18
C GLN A 23 -16.01 -3.50 2.50
N LEU A 24 -15.87 -2.18 2.66
CA LEU A 24 -16.36 -1.51 3.88
C LEU A 24 -17.89 -1.32 3.90
N GLY A 25 -18.57 -1.53 2.76
CA GLY A 25 -20.04 -1.42 2.66
C GLY A 25 -20.85 -2.67 3.04
N ASN A 26 -20.23 -3.83 3.28
CA ASN A 26 -20.95 -5.06 3.60
C ASN A 26 -20.43 -5.72 4.88
N SER A 27 -21.12 -5.37 5.97
CA SER A 27 -21.04 -6.03 7.27
C SER A 27 -20.96 -7.56 7.17
N ALA A 28 -20.05 -8.13 7.97
CA ALA A 28 -19.97 -9.54 8.39
C ALA A 28 -19.14 -10.56 7.60
N ARG A 29 -18.42 -10.23 6.52
CA ARG A 29 -17.41 -11.15 5.93
C ARG A 29 -16.27 -10.38 5.27
N CYS A 30 -15.26 -9.92 6.01
CA CYS A 30 -14.00 -9.54 5.36
C CYS A 30 -13.41 -10.80 4.69
N PRO A 31 -13.23 -10.85 3.36
CA PRO A 31 -12.56 -11.95 2.68
C PRO A 31 -11.03 -11.83 2.82
N CYS A 32 -10.54 -11.12 3.84
CA CYS A 32 -9.15 -11.01 4.31
C CYS A 32 -8.39 -12.36 4.43
N LYS A 33 -9.05 -13.51 4.22
CA LYS A 33 -8.50 -14.86 4.44
C LYS A 33 -7.42 -15.26 3.43
N HIS A 34 -7.27 -14.60 2.27
CA HIS A 34 -6.35 -15.08 1.23
C HIS A 34 -5.58 -14.01 0.44
N VAL A 35 -5.28 -12.84 1.00
CA VAL A 35 -4.10 -12.10 0.50
C VAL A 35 -2.87 -12.77 1.12
N LYS A 36 -2.50 -13.94 0.57
CA LYS A 36 -1.14 -14.45 0.71
C LYS A 36 -0.24 -13.31 0.23
N TYR A 37 0.87 -13.06 0.92
CA TYR A 37 1.96 -12.29 0.33
C TYR A 37 2.05 -12.72 -1.12
N SER A 38 1.78 -11.80 -2.05
CA SER A 38 2.11 -12.10 -3.43
C SER A 38 3.62 -12.34 -3.39
N PRO A 39 4.14 -13.56 -3.62
CA PRO A 39 5.59 -13.80 -3.59
C PRO A 39 6.34 -12.78 -4.46
N TYR A 40 5.64 -12.25 -5.46
CA TYR A 40 5.98 -11.12 -6.32
C TYR A 40 6.33 -9.82 -5.60
N LEU A 41 5.79 -9.47 -4.43
CA LEU A 41 6.17 -8.24 -3.70
C LEU A 41 7.55 -8.32 -3.05
N ILE A 42 7.87 -9.50 -2.52
CA ILE A 42 9.20 -9.81 -1.99
C ILE A 42 10.19 -9.94 -3.14
N GLU A 43 9.77 -10.57 -4.24
CA GLU A 43 10.57 -10.70 -5.46
C GLU A 43 10.83 -9.34 -6.13
N LEU A 44 9.81 -8.47 -6.23
CA LEU A 44 9.90 -7.07 -6.67
C LEU A 44 10.93 -6.28 -5.85
N ALA A 45 10.84 -6.39 -4.52
CA ALA A 45 11.76 -5.71 -3.62
C ALA A 45 13.22 -6.17 -3.84
N LEU A 46 13.44 -7.45 -4.15
CA LEU A 46 14.76 -8.00 -4.46
C LEU A 46 15.25 -7.65 -5.88
N TYR A 47 14.34 -7.58 -6.86
CA TYR A 47 14.63 -7.38 -8.28
C TYR A 47 14.93 -5.92 -8.63
N PHE A 48 14.38 -4.96 -7.88
CA PHE A 48 14.62 -3.54 -8.15
C PHE A 48 15.89 -3.02 -7.43
N PRO A 49 16.88 -2.46 -8.15
CA PRO A 49 18.07 -1.86 -7.55
C PRO A 49 17.80 -0.49 -6.90
N CYS A 50 16.56 0.00 -6.91
CA CYS A 50 16.21 1.30 -6.34
C CYS A 50 15.86 1.15 -4.84
N PHE A 51 16.74 1.68 -3.98
CA PHE A 51 16.53 1.69 -2.53
C PHE A 51 15.20 2.33 -2.12
N ARG A 52 14.78 3.41 -2.80
CA ARG A 52 13.51 4.11 -2.52
C ARG A 52 12.30 3.19 -2.76
N LEU A 53 12.22 2.53 -3.91
CA LEU A 53 11.12 1.61 -4.22
C LEU A 53 11.06 0.44 -3.23
N ARG A 54 12.21 -0.12 -2.85
CA ARG A 54 12.28 -1.20 -1.86
C ARG A 54 11.74 -0.75 -0.50
N ASN A 55 11.99 0.49 -0.09
CA ASN A 55 11.45 1.01 1.18
C ASN A 55 9.94 1.18 1.12
N GLU A 56 9.41 1.71 0.01
CA GLU A 56 7.95 1.84 -0.15
C GLU A 56 7.24 0.49 -0.15
N LEU A 57 7.83 -0.53 -0.79
CA LEU A 57 7.31 -1.90 -0.72
C LEU A 57 7.36 -2.49 0.69
N LYS A 58 8.38 -2.16 1.49
CA LYS A 58 8.42 -2.55 2.91
C LYS A 58 7.33 -1.86 3.72
N SER A 59 7.07 -0.58 3.46
CA SER A 59 5.95 0.15 4.07
C SER A 59 4.62 -0.52 3.73
N GLY A 60 4.41 -0.98 2.49
CA GLY A 60 3.24 -1.77 2.12
C GLY A 60 3.11 -3.09 2.88
N ILE A 61 4.22 -3.81 3.07
CA ILE A 61 4.24 -5.04 3.89
C ILE A 61 3.83 -4.75 5.34
N GLN A 62 4.32 -3.64 5.92
CA GLN A 62 3.97 -3.22 7.27
C GLN A 62 2.50 -2.80 7.37
N TYR A 63 2.02 -2.01 6.41
CA TYR A 63 0.62 -1.60 6.29
C TYR A 63 -0.32 -2.82 6.33
N TRP A 64 -0.12 -3.80 5.45
CA TRP A 64 -0.96 -5.00 5.42
C TRP A 64 -0.88 -5.85 6.70
N SER A 65 0.26 -5.81 7.40
CA SER A 65 0.36 -6.47 8.70
C SER A 65 -0.52 -5.78 9.74
N LEU A 66 -0.52 -4.45 9.76
CA LEU A 66 -1.35 -3.64 10.66
C LEU A 66 -2.83 -3.76 10.30
N GLU A 67 -3.18 -3.64 9.03
CA GLU A 67 -4.56 -3.80 8.56
C GLU A 67 -5.15 -5.15 9.00
N ARG A 68 -4.44 -6.25 8.75
CA ARG A 68 -4.90 -7.58 9.20
C ARG A 68 -5.05 -7.67 10.72
N LYS A 69 -4.12 -7.08 11.47
CA LYS A 69 -4.19 -7.02 12.94
C LYS A 69 -5.44 -6.25 13.38
N LEU A 70 -5.69 -5.08 12.80
CA LEU A 70 -6.83 -4.21 13.10
C LEU A 70 -8.16 -4.89 12.72
N CYS A 71 -8.27 -5.45 11.52
CA CYS A 71 -9.48 -6.17 11.09
C CYS A 71 -9.76 -7.41 11.95
N GLN A 72 -8.73 -8.14 12.38
CA GLN A 72 -8.90 -9.27 13.29
C GLN A 72 -9.38 -8.82 14.68
N ALA A 73 -8.81 -7.73 15.22
CA ALA A 73 -9.24 -7.15 16.48
C ALA A 73 -10.71 -6.68 16.39
N LEU A 74 -11.07 -5.98 15.32
CA LEU A 74 -12.45 -5.54 15.06
C LEU A 74 -13.42 -6.73 14.96
N SER A 75 -13.04 -7.78 14.25
CA SER A 75 -13.86 -9.00 14.09
C SER A 75 -14.08 -9.74 15.42
N ARG A 76 -13.14 -9.64 16.35
CA ARG A 76 -13.22 -10.24 17.70
C ARG A 76 -13.83 -9.31 18.74
N ASN A 77 -14.13 -8.06 18.35
CA ASN A 77 -14.53 -6.99 19.24
C ASN A 77 -13.50 -6.73 20.36
N ASP A 78 -12.21 -6.91 20.03
CA ASP A 78 -11.08 -6.64 20.91
C ASP A 78 -10.76 -5.14 20.94
N LYS A 79 -10.01 -4.69 21.95
CA LYS A 79 -9.54 -3.30 22.03
C LYS A 79 -8.59 -2.99 20.87
N ILE A 80 -8.91 -1.96 20.10
CA ILE A 80 -8.08 -1.44 19.01
C ILE A 80 -7.09 -0.39 19.58
N SER A 81 -5.82 -0.47 19.17
CA SER A 81 -4.81 0.54 19.50
C SER A 81 -4.89 1.68 18.50
N ILE A 82 -4.96 2.91 19.02
CA ILE A 82 -4.95 4.12 18.20
C ILE A 82 -3.60 4.26 17.48
N GLU A 83 -2.52 3.87 18.14
CA GLU A 83 -1.17 3.89 17.57
C GLU A 83 -1.05 3.00 16.34
N ASP A 84 -1.60 1.78 16.39
CA ASP A 84 -1.64 0.88 15.22
C ASP A 84 -2.48 1.48 14.07
N VAL A 85 -3.58 2.16 14.38
CA VAL A 85 -4.43 2.83 13.38
C VAL A 85 -3.70 3.99 12.74
N MET A 86 -3.10 4.88 13.54
CA MET A 86 -2.34 6.02 13.03
C MET A 86 -1.19 5.57 12.13
N GLU A 87 -0.45 4.54 12.54
CA GLU A 87 0.65 3.99 11.74
C GLU A 87 0.12 3.38 10.42
N ALA A 88 -1.01 2.67 10.46
CA ALA A 88 -1.62 2.13 9.24
C ALA A 88 -2.02 3.25 8.26
N ILE A 89 -2.61 4.35 8.74
CA ILE A 89 -2.97 5.49 7.90
C ILE A 89 -1.73 6.11 7.25
N HIS A 90 -0.64 6.31 8.02
CA HIS A 90 0.59 6.87 7.48
C HIS A 90 1.27 5.98 6.43
N LEU A 91 1.13 4.66 6.57
CA LEU A 91 1.68 3.70 5.61
C LEU A 91 0.78 3.49 4.38
N LYS A 92 -0.51 3.87 4.43
CA LYS A 92 -1.51 3.60 3.38
C LYS A 92 -1.08 4.11 2.00
N SER A 93 -0.46 5.29 1.94
CA SER A 93 0.02 5.95 0.72
C SER A 93 1.17 5.26 -0.02
N PHE A 94 1.66 4.11 0.46
CA PHE A 94 2.83 3.42 -0.12
C PHE A 94 2.62 3.07 -1.59
N ASP A 95 1.38 2.76 -1.98
CA ASP A 95 0.97 2.36 -3.33
C ASP A 95 1.14 3.49 -4.35
N TYR A 96 0.66 4.69 -4.04
CA TYR A 96 0.87 5.90 -4.84
C TYR A 96 2.35 6.23 -4.97
N ARG A 97 3.12 6.04 -3.89
CA ARG A 97 4.56 6.26 -3.90
C ARG A 97 5.30 5.23 -4.76
N VAL A 98 4.92 3.94 -4.68
CA VAL A 98 5.44 2.88 -5.55
C VAL A 98 5.15 3.19 -7.02
N LEU A 99 3.89 3.52 -7.34
CA LEU A 99 3.47 3.86 -8.69
C LEU A 99 4.26 5.06 -9.25
N ASN A 100 4.35 6.15 -8.49
CA ASN A 100 5.06 7.35 -8.94
C ASN A 100 6.57 7.13 -9.08
N LEU A 101 7.19 6.34 -8.19
CA LEU A 101 8.59 5.95 -8.36
C LEU A 101 8.81 5.14 -9.65
N MET A 102 7.89 4.25 -10.01
CA MET A 102 7.93 3.57 -11.30
C MET A 102 7.79 4.57 -12.46
N MET A 103 6.84 5.50 -12.40
CA MET A 103 6.66 6.52 -13.43
C MET A 103 7.90 7.40 -13.65
N TYR A 104 8.58 7.85 -12.58
CA TYR A 104 9.86 8.56 -12.70
C TYR A 104 10.92 7.73 -13.43
N ARG A 105 10.99 6.43 -13.13
CA ARG A 105 11.95 5.51 -13.76
C ARG A 105 11.64 5.30 -15.24
N LEU A 106 10.36 5.11 -15.58
CA LEU A 106 9.93 4.90 -16.96
C LEU A 106 10.10 6.14 -17.83
N THR A 107 9.95 7.33 -17.26
CA THR A 107 10.12 8.61 -17.97
C THR A 107 11.57 9.11 -17.96
N GLY A 108 12.48 8.43 -17.27
CA GLY A 108 13.88 8.86 -17.11
C GLY A 108 14.06 10.15 -16.31
N GLN A 109 13.02 10.56 -15.57
CA GLN A 109 13.05 11.77 -14.75
C GLN A 109 13.68 11.49 -13.38
N GLN A 110 14.30 12.50 -12.80
CA GLN A 110 14.75 12.43 -11.41
C GLN A 110 13.56 12.49 -10.46
N VAL A 111 13.60 11.66 -9.41
CA VAL A 111 12.55 11.62 -8.39
C VAL A 111 12.53 12.95 -7.62
N ASN A 112 11.39 13.61 -7.61
CA ASN A 112 11.16 14.82 -6.83
C ASN A 112 10.69 14.45 -5.41
N ASP A 113 11.52 14.74 -4.40
CA ASP A 113 11.23 14.42 -3.00
C ASP A 113 10.00 15.17 -2.45
N LEU A 114 9.77 16.41 -2.88
CA LEU A 114 8.57 17.17 -2.49
C LEU A 114 7.30 16.51 -3.02
N HIS A 115 7.34 15.96 -4.24
CA HIS A 115 6.22 15.20 -4.77
C HIS A 115 5.98 13.93 -3.94
N MET A 116 7.05 13.21 -3.57
CA MET A 116 6.93 12.01 -2.75
C MET A 116 6.33 12.30 -1.36
N GLU A 117 6.71 13.42 -0.74
CA GLU A 117 6.13 13.87 0.53
C GLU A 117 4.66 14.30 0.37
N PHE A 118 4.35 15.02 -0.71
CA PHE A 118 2.98 15.43 -1.02
C PHE A 118 2.03 14.23 -1.12
N LEU A 119 2.43 13.13 -1.75
CA LEU A 119 1.61 11.91 -1.84
C LEU A 119 1.25 11.36 -0.45
N SER A 120 2.19 11.37 0.49
CA SER A 120 1.96 10.92 1.86
C SER A 120 0.96 11.81 2.61
N VAL A 121 1.08 13.13 2.46
CA VAL A 121 0.21 14.11 3.14
C VAL A 121 -1.18 14.14 2.51
N SER A 122 -1.26 14.09 1.17
CA SER A 122 -2.53 14.12 0.44
C SER A 122 -3.42 12.96 0.83
N GLU A 123 -2.87 11.74 0.92
CA GLU A 123 -3.64 10.56 1.34
C GLU A 123 -4.18 10.74 2.76
N PHE A 124 -3.34 11.18 3.70
CA PHE A 124 -3.76 11.43 5.08
C PHE A 124 -4.91 12.44 5.17
N LEU A 125 -4.85 13.52 4.38
CA LEU A 125 -5.91 14.53 4.36
C LEU A 125 -7.21 14.00 3.74
N VAL A 126 -7.13 13.19 2.69
CA VAL A 126 -8.30 12.55 2.07
C VAL A 126 -9.00 11.64 3.07
N GLU A 127 -8.25 10.79 3.79
CA GLU A 127 -8.84 9.91 4.81
C GLU A 127 -9.54 10.68 5.93
N ILE A 128 -8.96 11.80 6.40
CA ILE A 128 -9.63 12.66 7.38
C ILE A 128 -10.90 13.29 6.80
N CYS A 129 -10.87 13.70 5.54
CA CYS A 129 -12.01 14.37 4.91
C CYS A 129 -13.18 13.42 4.65
N ASP A 130 -12.91 12.15 4.34
CA ASP A 130 -13.96 11.16 4.10
C ASP A 130 -14.75 10.80 5.38
N ASP A 131 -14.17 11.00 6.57
CA ASP A 131 -14.78 10.71 7.87
C ASP A 131 -15.47 11.93 8.54
N LEU A 132 -15.39 13.13 7.94
CA LEU A 132 -15.98 14.39 8.46
C LEU A 132 -17.37 14.70 7.89
#